data_AF-A0A1E4JTA9-F1
#
_entry.id   AF-A0A1E4JTA9-F1
#
_cell.length_a   1.000
_cell.length_b   1.000
_cell.length_c   1.000
_cell.angle_alpha   90.00
_cell.angle_beta   90.00
_cell.angle_gamma   90.00
#
_symmetry.space_group_name_H-M   'P 1'
#
loop_
_entity.id
_entity.type
_entity.pdbx_description
1 polymer ?
#
loop_
_entity_poly.entity_id
_entity_poly.type
_entity_poly.pdbx_seq_one_letter_code
_entity_poly.pdbx_strand_id
1 'polypeptide(L)'
;MSLSLGMIDTENSKTRIYEPNEAAEFVGMEMRFQDNGKCYLQVSEQTLQRVEGRFAEMATIDKLLQKKITLPFLGARLEAMEKGYIAAYHGAQNMSELKTRVRNAAGPIVQAVLESIFGPTVKSLNQKERRFLGLE
;
A
#
# COMPACT_ATOMS: atom_id res chain seq x y z
N MET A 1 1.35 -48.63 1.87
CA MET A 1 0.91 -47.44 2.63
C MET A 1 0.36 -46.44 1.63
N SER A 2 -0.96 -46.26 1.57
CA SER A 2 -1.59 -45.24 0.72
C SER A 2 -1.42 -43.88 1.36
N LEU A 3 -0.80 -42.93 0.66
CA LEU A 3 -0.83 -41.52 1.04
C LEU A 3 -2.24 -41.00 0.76
N SER A 4 -3.08 -40.89 1.80
CA SER A 4 -4.33 -40.15 1.73
C SER A 4 -4.04 -38.68 1.96
N LEU A 5 -4.24 -37.85 0.94
CA LEU A 5 -4.42 -36.41 1.15
C LEU A 5 -5.70 -36.27 2.00
N GLY A 6 -5.54 -35.91 3.29
CA GLY A 6 -6.68 -35.59 4.15
C GLY A 6 -7.54 -34.53 3.49
N MET A 7 -8.86 -34.55 3.68
CA MET A 7 -9.81 -33.73 2.91
C MET A 7 -9.36 -32.27 2.81
N ILE A 8 -8.79 -31.91 1.66
CA ILE A 8 -8.52 -30.55 1.25
C ILE A 8 -9.86 -30.08 0.68
N ASP A 9 -10.34 -28.92 1.09
CA ASP A 9 -11.61 -28.30 0.65
C ASP A 9 -12.85 -28.57 1.54
N THR A 10 -12.71 -28.41 2.85
CA THR A 10 -13.87 -28.21 3.76
C THR A 10 -14.32 -26.75 3.76
N GLU A 11 -15.62 -26.48 3.89
CA GLU A 11 -16.15 -25.11 4.09
C GLU A 11 -15.35 -24.38 5.19
N ASN A 12 -14.82 -23.19 4.88
CA ASN A 12 -13.93 -22.36 5.70
C ASN A 12 -12.46 -22.80 5.84
N SER A 13 -11.95 -23.71 5.01
CA SER A 13 -10.52 -24.00 4.97
C SER A 13 -9.72 -22.83 4.38
N LYS A 14 -8.65 -22.41 5.08
CA LYS A 14 -7.66 -21.43 4.54
C LYS A 14 -6.81 -22.02 3.41
N THR A 15 -6.82 -23.34 3.26
CA THR A 15 -6.08 -24.08 2.25
C THR A 15 -7.08 -24.71 1.30
N ARG A 16 -7.01 -24.32 0.03
CA ARG A 16 -7.86 -24.83 -1.05
C ARG A 16 -7.04 -25.09 -2.30
N ILE A 17 -7.58 -25.93 -3.18
CA ILE A 17 -7.02 -26.15 -4.52
C ILE A 17 -7.60 -25.06 -5.41
N TYR A 18 -6.73 -24.37 -6.14
CA TYR A 18 -7.11 -23.32 -7.07
C TYR A 18 -7.13 -23.89 -8.48
N GLU A 19 -8.12 -23.50 -9.27
CA GLU A 19 -8.12 -23.80 -10.69
C GLU A 19 -6.94 -23.11 -11.38
N PRO A 20 -6.40 -23.65 -12.49
CA PRO A 20 -5.27 -23.03 -13.21
C PRO A 20 -5.54 -21.58 -13.66
N ASN A 21 -6.80 -21.19 -13.84
CA ASN A 21 -7.19 -19.84 -14.22
C ASN A 21 -7.57 -18.95 -13.03
N GLU A 22 -7.57 -19.51 -11.82
CA GLU A 22 -7.93 -18.81 -10.60
C GLU A 22 -6.69 -18.19 -9.95
N ALA A 23 -6.83 -16.95 -9.48
CA ALA A 23 -5.77 -16.29 -8.73
C ALA A 23 -5.65 -16.90 -7.33
N ALA A 24 -4.47 -17.40 -6.98
CA ALA A 24 -4.19 -17.94 -5.66
C ALA A 24 -3.61 -16.87 -4.75
N GLU A 25 -4.35 -16.49 -3.70
CA GLU A 25 -3.88 -15.48 -2.74
C GLU A 25 -2.79 -16.06 -1.83
N PHE A 26 -1.67 -15.34 -1.73
CA PHE A 26 -0.57 -15.70 -0.86
C PHE A 26 0.17 -14.45 -0.37
N VAL A 27 0.11 -14.20 0.95
CA VAL A 27 0.89 -13.14 1.64
C VAL A 27 0.72 -11.75 0.99
N GLY A 28 -0.53 -11.36 0.74
CA GLY A 28 -0.86 -10.05 0.14
C GLY A 28 -0.56 -9.92 -1.36
N MET A 29 -0.10 -11.00 -1.98
CA MET A 29 0.01 -11.13 -3.43
C MET A 29 -0.97 -12.18 -3.94
N GLU A 30 -1.14 -12.21 -5.25
CA GLU A 30 -1.83 -13.25 -5.97
C GLU A 30 -0.86 -13.90 -6.96
N MET A 31 -0.86 -15.23 -6.98
CA MET A 31 -0.24 -16.00 -8.06
C MET A 31 -1.26 -16.18 -9.17
N ARG A 32 -0.85 -15.89 -10.41
CA ARG A 32 -1.66 -16.08 -11.62
C ARG A 32 -0.89 -16.82 -12.68
N PHE A 33 -1.61 -17.55 -13.53
CA PHE A 33 -1.05 -18.23 -14.68
C PHE A 33 -1.26 -17.40 -15.94
N GLN A 34 -0.27 -17.43 -16.82
CA GLN A 34 -0.36 -16.93 -18.19
C GLN A 34 -0.85 -18.04 -19.12
N ASP A 35 -1.35 -17.67 -20.30
CA ASP A 35 -1.79 -18.62 -21.34
C ASP A 35 -0.69 -19.61 -21.78
N ASN A 36 0.59 -19.23 -21.58
CA ASN A 36 1.75 -20.08 -21.87
C ASN A 36 2.13 -21.04 -20.72
N GLY A 37 1.32 -21.12 -19.67
CA GLY A 37 1.53 -21.97 -18.50
C GLY A 37 2.54 -21.44 -17.46
N LYS A 38 3.15 -20.27 -17.68
CA LYS A 38 4.04 -19.64 -16.69
C LYS A 38 3.23 -18.93 -15.60
N CYS A 39 3.71 -18.99 -14.35
CA CYS A 39 3.13 -18.22 -13.27
C CYS A 39 3.82 -16.87 -13.10
N TYR A 40 3.07 -15.89 -12.58
CA TYR A 40 3.60 -14.62 -12.10
C TYR A 40 2.92 -14.24 -10.79
N LEU A 41 3.59 -13.36 -10.03
CA LEU A 41 3.06 -12.76 -8.82
C LEU A 41 2.61 -11.34 -9.12
N GLN A 42 1.49 -10.93 -8.56
CA GLN A 42 1.06 -9.54 -8.53
C GLN A 42 0.58 -9.17 -7.13
N VAL A 43 0.69 -7.91 -6.74
CA VAL A 43 0.09 -7.42 -5.50
C VAL A 43 -1.42 -7.45 -5.65
N SER A 44 -2.12 -8.03 -4.67
CA SER A 44 -3.59 -8.11 -4.71
C SER A 44 -4.23 -6.73 -4.56
N GLU A 45 -5.40 -6.53 -5.16
CA GLU A 45 -6.13 -5.26 -5.05
C GLU A 45 -6.48 -4.96 -3.58
N GLN A 46 -6.83 -5.98 -2.79
CA GLN A 46 -7.08 -5.81 -1.36
C GLN A 46 -5.83 -5.29 -0.63
N THR A 47 -4.65 -5.73 -1.01
CA THR A 47 -3.40 -5.23 -0.45
C THR A 47 -3.12 -3.81 -0.91
N LEU A 48 -3.35 -3.47 -2.18
CA LEU A 48 -3.21 -2.09 -2.68
C LEU A 48 -4.10 -1.11 -1.89
N GLN A 49 -5.37 -1.46 -1.70
CA GLN A 49 -6.31 -0.67 -0.89
C GLN A 49 -5.88 -0.57 0.58
N ARG A 50 -5.36 -1.67 1.14
CA ARG A 50 -4.84 -1.67 2.52
C ARG A 50 -3.64 -0.75 2.65
N VAL A 51 -2.74 -0.73 1.68
CA VAL A 51 -1.58 0.18 1.65
C VAL A 51 -2.06 1.63 1.62
N GLU A 52 -2.97 1.99 0.71
CA GLU A 52 -3.57 3.33 0.64
C GLU A 52 -4.23 3.75 1.96
N GLY A 53 -5.00 2.84 2.58
CA GLY A 53 -5.63 3.08 3.88
C GLY A 53 -4.61 3.37 5.00
N ARG A 54 -3.44 2.71 4.98
CA ARG A 54 -2.36 2.98 5.94
C ARG A 54 -1.75 4.36 5.78
N PHE A 55 -1.68 4.88 4.56
CA PHE A 55 -1.29 6.26 4.29
C PHE A 55 -2.38 7.24 4.74
N ALA A 56 -3.65 6.96 4.45
CA ALA A 56 -4.77 7.79 4.89
C ALA A 56 -4.84 7.95 6.42
N GLU A 57 -4.46 6.92 7.19
CA GLU A 57 -4.32 7.03 8.65
C GLU A 57 -3.35 8.15 9.08
N MET A 58 -2.40 8.58 8.23
CA MET A 58 -1.43 9.64 8.54
C MET A 58 -1.96 11.04 8.20
N ALA A 59 -3.15 11.18 7.63
CA ALA A 59 -3.69 12.47 7.18
C ALA A 59 -4.25 13.35 8.31
N THR A 60 -4.35 12.84 9.54
CA THR A 60 -4.95 13.57 10.68
C THR A 60 -3.97 13.71 11.83
N ILE A 61 -4.01 14.87 12.50
CA ILE A 61 -3.12 15.17 13.63
C ILE A 61 -3.29 14.15 14.76
N ASP A 62 -4.53 13.77 15.09
CA ASP A 62 -4.82 12.82 16.18
C ASP A 62 -4.15 11.46 15.95
N LYS A 63 -4.22 10.94 14.72
CA LYS A 63 -3.60 9.67 14.36
C LYS A 63 -2.08 9.75 14.34
N LEU A 64 -1.52 10.88 13.88
CA LEU A 64 -0.08 11.13 13.91
C LEU A 64 0.43 11.17 15.36
N LEU A 65 -0.25 11.89 16.25
CA LEU A 65 0.08 11.95 17.67
C LEU A 65 -0.07 10.60 18.36
N GLN A 66 -1.13 9.83 18.05
CA GLN A 66 -1.30 8.46 18.55
C GLN A 66 -0.09 7.57 18.19
N LYS A 67 0.52 7.80 17.03
CA LYS A 67 1.70 7.09 16.55
C LYS A 67 3.02 7.77 16.92
N LYS A 68 2.98 8.83 17.74
CA LYS A 68 4.13 9.64 18.17
C LYS A 68 4.91 10.27 17.00
N ILE A 69 4.20 10.62 15.92
CA ILE A 69 4.76 11.29 14.76
C ILE A 69 4.41 12.78 14.87
N THR A 70 5.42 13.64 14.82
CA THR A 70 5.26 15.10 14.74
C THR A 70 5.63 15.60 13.34
N LEU A 71 5.27 16.84 13.02
CA LEU A 71 5.47 17.42 11.69
C LEU A 71 6.92 17.27 11.15
N PRO A 72 7.99 17.51 11.93
CA PRO A 72 9.36 17.31 11.44
C PRO A 72 9.69 15.88 11.02
N PHE A 73 9.02 14.88 11.58
CA PHE A 73 9.25 13.46 11.28
C PHE A 73 8.27 12.90 10.23
N LEU A 74 7.23 13.64 9.87
CA LEU A 74 6.19 13.18 8.96
C LEU A 74 6.75 12.78 7.59
N GLY A 75 7.55 13.65 6.97
CA GLY A 75 8.14 13.39 5.66
C GLY A 75 9.00 12.12 5.64
N ALA A 76 9.94 12.02 6.58
CA ALA A 76 10.79 10.83 6.72
C ALA A 76 9.98 9.55 6.98
N ARG A 77 8.87 9.65 7.74
CA ARG A 77 8.00 8.52 8.01
C ARG A 77 7.26 8.06 6.75
N LEU A 78 6.71 8.98 5.95
CA LEU A 78 6.04 8.66 4.69
C LEU A 78 7.00 8.02 3.69
N GLU A 79 8.22 8.55 3.57
CA GLU A 79 9.26 7.98 2.71
C GLU A 79 9.65 6.55 3.16
N ALA A 80 9.81 6.32 4.47
CA ALA A 80 10.09 4.99 5.01
C ALA A 80 8.95 4.01 4.73
N MET A 81 7.69 4.45 4.81
CA MET A 81 6.54 3.63 4.46
C MET A 81 6.54 3.27 2.97
N GLU A 82 6.80 4.23 2.08
CA GLU A 82 6.90 3.98 0.64
C GLU A 82 7.97 2.93 0.33
N LYS A 83 9.20 3.15 0.83
CA LYS A 83 10.32 2.22 0.63
C LYS A 83 10.00 0.85 1.20
N GLY A 84 9.36 0.77 2.36
CA GLY A 84 8.97 -0.47 3.00
C GLY A 84 8.02 -1.30 2.15
N TYR A 85 6.97 -0.70 1.60
CA TYR A 85 6.02 -1.42 0.73
C TYR A 85 6.64 -1.81 -0.61
N ILE A 86 7.40 -0.91 -1.24
CA ILE A 86 8.07 -1.22 -2.52
C ILE A 86 9.05 -2.40 -2.34
N ALA A 87 9.79 -2.42 -1.23
CA ALA A 87 10.71 -3.52 -0.93
C ALA A 87 9.98 -4.83 -0.63
N ALA A 88 8.89 -4.78 0.16
CA ALA A 88 8.14 -5.97 0.56
C ALA A 88 7.52 -6.73 -0.62
N TYR A 89 7.11 -6.02 -1.67
CA TYR A 89 6.47 -6.61 -2.85
C TYR A 89 7.41 -6.70 -4.06
N HIS A 90 8.72 -6.55 -3.85
CA HIS A 90 9.71 -6.60 -4.92
C HIS A 90 9.56 -7.87 -5.77
N GLY A 91 9.43 -7.71 -7.09
CA GLY A 91 9.23 -8.82 -8.03
C GLY A 91 7.79 -9.05 -8.47
N ALA A 92 6.81 -8.36 -7.88
CA ALA A 92 5.45 -8.35 -8.41
C ALA A 92 5.38 -7.72 -9.81
N GLN A 93 4.59 -8.30 -10.72
CA GLN A 93 4.45 -7.84 -12.09
C GLN A 93 3.79 -6.45 -12.19
N ASN A 94 2.88 -6.12 -11.28
CA ASN A 94 2.23 -4.81 -11.17
C ASN A 94 2.96 -3.85 -10.21
N MET A 95 4.29 -3.96 -10.08
CA MET A 95 5.09 -3.07 -9.24
C MET A 95 4.95 -1.58 -9.60
N SER A 96 4.77 -1.26 -10.89
CA SER A 96 4.53 0.11 -11.33
C SER A 96 3.24 0.69 -10.74
N GLU A 97 2.18 -0.11 -10.69
CA GLU A 97 0.91 0.26 -10.08
C GLU A 97 1.07 0.52 -8.59
N LEU A 98 1.72 -0.38 -7.85
CA LEU A 98 2.00 -0.20 -6.42
C LEU A 98 2.74 1.12 -6.17
N LYS A 99 3.80 1.41 -6.94
CA LYS A 99 4.57 2.66 -6.82
C LYS A 99 3.69 3.89 -7.03
N THR A 100 2.86 3.87 -8.08
CA THR A 100 1.95 4.98 -8.37
C THR A 100 0.94 5.18 -7.25
N ARG A 101 0.28 4.11 -6.78
CA ARG A 101 -0.71 4.18 -5.70
C ARG A 101 -0.11 4.68 -4.38
N VAL A 102 1.07 4.18 -4.01
CA VAL A 102 1.79 4.63 -2.81
C VAL A 102 2.14 6.12 -2.89
N ARG A 103 2.68 6.59 -4.02
CA ARG A 103 3.01 8.02 -4.19
C ARG A 103 1.76 8.90 -4.16
N ASN A 104 0.70 8.48 -4.85
CA ASN A 104 -0.58 9.19 -4.87
C ASN A 104 -1.22 9.24 -3.48
N ALA A 105 -1.04 8.20 -2.66
CA ALA A 105 -1.51 8.19 -1.28
C ALA A 105 -0.64 9.06 -0.36
N ALA A 106 0.68 9.12 -0.58
CA ALA A 106 1.62 9.87 0.25
C ALA A 106 1.55 11.38 0.04
N GLY A 107 1.48 11.83 -1.22
CA GLY A 107 1.58 13.26 -1.59
C GLY A 107 0.59 14.18 -0.87
N PRO A 108 -0.72 13.88 -0.86
CA PRO A 108 -1.73 14.75 -0.25
C PRO A 108 -1.64 14.85 1.29
N ILE A 109 -0.93 13.96 1.97
CA ILE A 109 -0.94 13.89 3.45
C ILE A 109 -0.29 15.11 4.07
N VAL A 110 0.86 15.52 3.56
CA VAL A 110 1.57 16.71 4.10
C VAL A 110 0.69 17.94 3.93
N GLN A 111 0.04 18.08 2.76
CA GLN A 111 -0.90 19.16 2.51
C GLN A 111 -2.07 19.13 3.50
N ALA A 112 -2.72 17.98 3.68
CA ALA A 112 -3.87 17.84 4.59
C ALA A 112 -3.50 18.20 6.04
N VAL A 113 -2.33 17.77 6.51
CA VAL A 113 -1.84 18.09 7.86
C VAL A 113 -1.56 19.58 8.01
N LEU A 114 -0.90 20.20 7.03
CA LEU A 114 -0.62 21.64 7.07
C LEU A 114 -1.91 22.46 7.01
N GLU A 115 -2.86 22.10 6.14
CA GLU A 115 -4.17 22.75 6.05
C GLU A 115 -4.94 22.61 7.37
N SER A 116 -4.81 21.49 8.07
CA SER A 116 -5.42 21.28 9.39
C SER A 116 -4.80 22.15 10.49
N ILE A 117 -3.52 22.54 10.39
CA ILE A 117 -2.82 23.35 11.41
C ILE A 117 -2.96 24.84 11.12
N PHE A 118 -2.71 25.24 9.87
CA PHE A 118 -2.57 26.64 9.45
C PHE A 118 -3.79 27.16 8.68
N GLY A 119 -4.75 26.29 8.40
CA GLY A 119 -5.99 26.68 7.73
C GLY A 119 -5.79 27.14 6.28
N PRO A 120 -6.64 28.05 5.79
CA PRO A 120 -6.66 28.47 4.38
C PRO A 120 -5.35 29.10 3.88
N THR A 121 -4.50 29.60 4.77
CA THR A 121 -3.21 30.24 4.44
C THR A 121 -2.26 29.33 3.67
N VAL A 122 -2.40 28.00 3.83
CA VAL A 122 -1.63 27.02 3.06
C VAL A 122 -1.94 27.11 1.56
N LYS A 123 -3.17 27.50 1.20
CA LYS A 123 -3.60 27.65 -0.20
C LYS A 123 -3.06 28.92 -0.85
N SER A 124 -2.68 29.93 -0.07
CA SER A 124 -2.08 31.17 -0.58
C SER A 124 -0.57 31.09 -0.78
N LEU A 125 0.06 29.96 -0.45
CA LEU A 125 1.50 29.77 -0.65
C LEU A 125 1.86 29.82 -2.13
N ASN A 126 2.92 30.55 -2.44
CA ASN A 126 3.47 30.58 -3.78
C ASN A 126 4.19 29.26 -4.12
N GLN A 127 4.52 29.05 -5.40
CA GLN A 127 5.12 27.79 -5.86
C GLN A 127 6.44 27.45 -5.14
N LYS A 128 7.29 28.44 -4.83
CA LYS A 128 8.56 28.21 -4.13
C LYS A 128 8.34 27.71 -2.70
N GLU A 129 7.38 28.30 -2.01
CA GLU A 129 7.00 27.90 -0.65
C GLU A 129 6.36 26.52 -0.64
N ARG A 130 5.48 26.22 -1.60
CA ARG A 130 4.89 24.89 -1.76
C ARG A 130 5.95 23.83 -1.99
N ARG A 131 6.93 24.10 -2.86
CA ARG A 131 8.07 23.21 -3.12
C ARG A 131 8.91 22.98 -1.87
N PHE A 132 9.22 24.04 -1.14
CA PHE A 132 9.98 23.96 0.10
C PHE A 132 9.28 23.09 1.16
N LEU A 133 7.95 23.14 1.23
CA LEU A 133 7.15 22.33 2.14
C LEU A 133 6.81 20.93 1.61
N GLY A 134 7.20 20.59 0.36
CA GLY A 134 6.92 19.29 -0.26
C GLY A 134 5.46 19.09 -0.68
N LEU A 135 4.80 20.15 -1.18
CA LEU A 135 3.38 20.17 -1.60
C LEU A 135 3.19 20.22 -3.13
N GLU A 136 4.19 19.79 -3.90
CA GLU A 136 4.18 19.75 -5.37
C GLU A 136 3.63 18.43 -5.92
#